data_AF-A0A951QC05-F1
#
_entry.id   AF-A0A951QC05-F1
#
_cell.length_a   1.000
_cell.length_b   1.000
_cell.length_c   1.000
_cell.angle_alpha   90.00
_cell.angle_beta   90.00
_cell.angle_gamma   90.00
#
_symmetry.space_group_name_H-M   'P 1'
#
loop_
_entity.id
_entity.type
_entity.pdbx_description
1 polymer ?
#
loop_
_entity_poly.entity_id
_entity_poly.type
_entity_poly.pdbx_seq_one_letter_code
_entity_poly.pdbx_strand_id
1 'polypeptide(L)'
;MIEIRFSNSPHGGEIELSGLPKDLRNVQQSILNLVQNKNQQFCAIEAVMVEPSPYNVCLSSLHIYKRDGFIRVWVSENSLQIEGESEKLKIFATWFEFDDTVSGHHHHFDYYGNEWWVSANSSPLVISARDPAQCSDTK
;
A
#
# COMPACT_ATOMS: atom_id res chain seq x y z
N MET A 1 8.54 2.30 -9.91
CA MET A 1 8.09 3.09 -8.76
C MET A 1 6.63 2.78 -8.48
N ILE A 2 6.12 3.09 -7.28
CA ILE A 2 4.71 2.90 -6.95
C ILE A 2 3.87 4.13 -7.33
N GLU A 3 2.58 3.92 -7.51
CA GLU A 3 1.55 4.92 -7.73
C GLU A 3 0.46 4.71 -6.70
N ILE A 4 -0.10 5.79 -6.17
CA ILE A 4 -1.14 5.71 -5.15
C ILE A 4 -2.29 6.62 -5.58
N ARG A 5 -3.47 6.02 -5.76
CA ARG A 5 -4.71 6.72 -6.11
C ARG A 5 -5.73 6.55 -4.99
N PHE A 6 -6.58 7.55 -4.81
CA PHE A 6 -7.58 7.57 -3.76
C PHE A 6 -8.86 8.21 -4.24
N SER A 7 -10.00 7.57 -3.95
CA SER A 7 -11.32 8.11 -4.20
C SER A 7 -11.84 8.71 -2.90
N ASN A 8 -11.82 10.03 -2.79
CA ASN A 8 -12.46 10.71 -1.67
C ASN A 8 -13.98 10.78 -1.91
N SER A 9 -14.70 9.73 -1.53
CA SER A 9 -16.16 9.62 -1.70
C SER A 9 -16.88 9.68 -0.35
N PRO A 10 -18.04 10.37 -0.27
CA PRO A 10 -18.88 10.39 0.94
C PRO A 10 -19.44 9.00 1.30
N HIS A 11 -19.37 8.02 0.40
CA HIS A 11 -19.85 6.65 0.62
C HIS A 11 -18.75 5.67 1.06
N GLY A 12 -17.56 6.19 1.39
CA GLY A 12 -16.38 5.38 1.71
C GLY A 12 -15.32 5.58 0.63
N GLY A 13 -14.09 5.82 1.08
CA GLY A 13 -12.97 6.00 0.17
C GLY A 13 -12.28 4.68 -0.14
N GLU A 14 -11.85 4.53 -1.39
CA GLU A 14 -11.07 3.38 -1.86
C GLU A 14 -9.66 3.86 -2.23
N ILE A 15 -8.65 3.10 -1.79
CA ILE A 15 -7.24 3.39 -2.05
C ILE A 15 -6.70 2.31 -2.97
N GLU A 16 -6.05 2.71 -4.06
CA GLU A 16 -5.25 1.82 -4.89
C GLU A 16 -3.78 2.16 -4.73
N LEU A 17 -2.96 1.17 -4.37
CA LEU A 17 -1.50 1.21 -4.51
C LEU A 17 -1.11 0.26 -5.64
N SER A 18 -0.54 0.81 -6.70
CA SER A 18 -0.14 0.05 -7.87
C SER A 18 1.34 0.22 -8.20
N GLY A 19 1.93 -0.77 -8.86
CA GLY A 19 3.35 -0.73 -9.22
C GLY A 19 3.73 -1.91 -10.10
N LEU A 20 4.93 -1.88 -10.68
CA LEU A 20 5.48 -3.10 -11.27
C LEU A 20 5.79 -4.10 -10.14
N PRO A 21 5.76 -5.42 -10.39
CA PRO A 21 6.08 -6.42 -9.36
C PRO A 21 7.38 -6.14 -8.62
N LYS A 22 8.43 -5.72 -9.34
CA LYS A 22 9.72 -5.31 -8.73
C LYS A 22 9.59 -4.17 -7.73
N ASP A 23 8.70 -3.20 -8.00
CA ASP A 23 8.51 -2.03 -7.16
C ASP A 23 7.71 -2.37 -5.91
N LEU A 24 6.71 -3.24 -6.05
CA LEU A 24 5.95 -3.78 -4.92
C LEU A 24 6.84 -4.62 -4.00
N ARG A 25 7.74 -5.44 -4.57
CA ARG A 25 8.79 -6.14 -3.79
C ARG A 25 9.74 -5.17 -3.07
N ASN A 26 10.00 -3.99 -3.64
CA ASN A 26 10.77 -2.96 -2.91
C ASN A 26 9.99 -2.38 -1.73
N VAL A 27 8.65 -2.24 -1.84
CA VAL A 27 7.79 -1.87 -0.70
C VAL A 27 7.84 -2.96 0.38
N GLN A 28 7.69 -4.23 -0.02
CA GLN A 28 7.85 -5.39 0.87
C GLN A 28 9.17 -5.31 1.65
N GLN A 29 10.29 -5.17 0.94
CA GLN A 29 11.61 -5.12 1.56
C GLN A 29 11.76 -3.92 2.49
N SER A 30 11.16 -2.77 2.16
CA SER A 30 11.17 -1.59 3.02
C SER A 30 10.43 -1.81 4.34
N ILE A 31 9.29 -2.52 4.30
CA ILE A 31 8.57 -2.95 5.51
C ILE A 31 9.42 -3.93 6.32
N LEU A 32 10.00 -4.94 5.67
CA LEU A 32 10.85 -5.94 6.33
C LEU A 32 12.08 -5.32 7.00
N ASN A 33 12.73 -4.35 6.34
CA ASN A 33 13.85 -3.61 6.90
C ASN A 33 13.42 -2.78 8.13
N LEU A 34 12.26 -2.11 8.06
CA LEU A 34 11.70 -1.34 9.17
C LEU A 34 11.45 -2.22 10.41
N VAL A 35 10.85 -3.41 10.23
CA VAL A 35 10.54 -4.31 11.36
C VAL A 35 11.79 -4.97 11.94
N GLN A 36 12.81 -5.27 11.11
CA GLN A 36 14.08 -5.84 11.56
C GLN A 36 14.95 -4.83 12.32
N ASN A 37 14.90 -3.56 11.94
CA ASN A 37 15.68 -2.51 12.59
C ASN A 37 15.02 -2.04 13.90
N LYS A 38 15.58 -2.44 15.04
CA LYS A 38 15.06 -2.09 16.37
C LYS A 38 14.98 -0.58 16.63
N ASN A 39 15.86 0.21 16.03
CA ASN A 39 15.95 1.65 16.26
C ASN A 39 15.10 2.48 15.30
N GLN A 40 14.57 1.87 14.23
CA GLN A 40 13.77 2.57 13.24
C GLN A 40 12.28 2.35 13.50
N GLN A 41 11.51 3.44 13.55
CA GLN A 41 10.06 3.40 13.80
C GLN A 41 9.23 3.87 12.61
N PHE A 42 9.88 4.29 11.53
CA PHE A 42 9.25 4.89 10.38
C PHE A 42 10.04 4.63 9.09
N CYS A 43 9.34 4.40 7.98
CA CYS A 43 9.89 4.55 6.65
C CYS A 43 8.88 5.26 5.73
N ALA A 44 9.40 5.99 4.75
CA ALA A 44 8.63 6.66 3.71
C ALA A 44 9.11 6.18 2.34
N ILE A 45 8.17 5.98 1.43
CA ILE A 45 8.42 5.58 0.05
C ILE A 45 7.71 6.61 -0.83
N GLU A 46 8.46 7.23 -1.73
CA GLU A 46 7.89 8.17 -2.70
C GLU A 46 7.04 7.43 -3.73
N ALA A 47 5.89 8.02 -4.05
CA ALA A 47 5.01 7.58 -5.12
C ALA A 47 5.11 8.55 -6.30
N VAL A 48 4.90 8.02 -7.51
CA VAL A 48 4.87 8.82 -8.73
C VAL A 48 3.51 9.49 -8.84
N MET A 49 3.53 10.79 -9.13
CA MET A 49 2.33 11.53 -9.46
C MET A 49 1.84 11.15 -10.86
N VAL A 50 0.60 10.68 -10.95
CA VAL A 50 -0.05 10.23 -12.18
C VAL A 50 -1.46 10.79 -12.26
N GLU A 51 -2.07 10.69 -13.45
CA GLU A 51 -3.49 11.00 -13.60
C GLU A 51 -4.31 10.09 -12.66
N PRO A 52 -5.13 10.66 -11.76
CA PRO A 52 -5.82 9.88 -10.75
C PRO A 52 -7.00 9.08 -11.30
N SER A 53 -7.50 9.38 -12.50
CA SER A 53 -8.65 8.66 -13.08
C SER A 53 -8.46 7.13 -13.03
N PRO A 54 -9.48 6.35 -12.58
CA PRO A 54 -10.87 6.76 -12.30
C PRO A 54 -11.11 7.39 -10.92
N TYR A 55 -10.07 7.48 -10.09
CA TYR A 55 -10.08 8.15 -8.80
C TYR A 55 -9.95 9.67 -8.95
N ASN A 56 -10.02 10.41 -7.84
CA ASN A 56 -9.97 11.88 -7.85
C ASN A 56 -8.74 12.48 -7.16
N VAL A 57 -7.90 11.66 -6.51
CA VAL A 57 -6.68 12.09 -5.83
C VAL A 57 -5.53 11.15 -6.15
N CYS A 58 -4.33 11.70 -6.34
CA CYS A 58 -3.07 10.96 -6.39
C CYS A 58 -2.21 11.37 -5.19
N LEU A 59 -1.73 10.40 -4.41
CA LEU A 59 -0.93 10.62 -3.21
C LEU A 59 0.56 10.54 -3.55
N SER A 60 1.39 11.38 -2.94
CA SER A 60 2.82 11.48 -3.25
C SER A 60 3.70 10.50 -2.49
N SER A 61 3.18 9.82 -1.46
CA SER A 61 3.99 8.91 -0.65
C SER A 61 3.18 7.86 0.10
N LEU A 62 3.87 6.75 0.39
CA LEU A 62 3.48 5.74 1.36
C LEU A 62 4.35 5.90 2.60
N HIS A 63 3.70 6.02 3.75
CA HIS A 63 4.32 6.17 5.07
C HIS A 63 3.96 4.97 5.92
N ILE A 64 4.97 4.29 6.46
CA ILE A 64 4.77 3.10 7.30
C ILE A 64 5.39 3.36 8.67
N TYR A 65 4.58 3.22 9.72
CA TYR A 65 5.00 3.35 11.11
C TYR A 65 4.97 2.01 11.83
N LYS A 66 6.03 1.75 12.59
CA LYS A 66 6.08 0.64 13.54
C LYS A 66 5.53 1.14 14.87
N ARG A 67 4.36 0.63 15.28
CA ARG A 67 3.65 1.03 16.51
C ARG A 67 2.89 -0.15 17.09
N ASP A 68 2.69 -0.19 18.40
CA ASP A 68 1.89 -1.27 19.00
C ASP A 68 0.43 -1.20 18.53
N GLY A 69 -0.19 -2.35 18.27
CA GLY A 69 -1.60 -2.43 17.89
C GLY A 69 -1.87 -3.20 16.60
N PHE A 70 -3.08 -3.05 16.06
CA PHE A 70 -3.50 -3.66 14.80
C PHE A 70 -2.95 -2.88 13.60
N ILE A 71 -2.95 -3.51 12.42
CA ILE A 71 -2.70 -2.79 11.17
C ILE A 71 -3.83 -1.80 10.95
N ARG A 72 -3.49 -0.54 10.74
CA ARG A 72 -4.44 0.50 10.32
C ARG A 72 -3.92 1.16 9.06
N VAL A 73 -4.79 1.25 8.05
CA VAL A 73 -4.55 1.99 6.81
C VAL A 73 -5.44 3.22 6.79
N TRP A 74 -4.89 4.39 6.46
CA TRP A 74 -5.68 5.60 6.27
C TRP A 74 -4.96 6.59 5.36
N VAL A 75 -5.69 7.55 4.80
CA VAL A 75 -5.10 8.67 4.08
C VAL A 75 -4.96 9.86 5.03
N SER A 76 -3.80 10.52 5.00
CA SER A 76 -3.58 11.77 5.72
C SER A 76 -2.76 12.72 4.86
N GLU A 77 -3.28 13.93 4.68
CA GLU A 77 -2.71 14.92 3.76
C GLU A 77 -2.53 14.33 2.36
N ASN A 78 -1.30 14.27 1.86
CA ASN A 78 -0.97 13.77 0.52
C ASN A 78 -0.31 12.38 0.55
N SER A 79 -0.60 11.58 1.58
CA SER A 79 0.12 10.33 1.84
C SER A 79 -0.80 9.21 2.31
N LEU A 80 -0.52 8.00 1.85
CA LEU A 80 -1.07 6.77 2.40
C LEU A 80 -0.30 6.43 3.68
N GLN A 81 -1.01 6.22 4.77
CA GLN A 81 -0.45 5.92 6.08
C GLN A 81 -0.80 4.49 6.46
N ILE A 82 0.21 3.76 6.94
CA ILE A 82 0.07 2.40 7.45
C ILE A 82 0.79 2.34 8.78
N GLU A 83 0.12 1.86 9.83
CA GLU A 83 0.77 1.60 11.11
C GLU A 83 0.42 0.20 11.61
N GLY A 84 1.32 -0.40 12.37
CA GLY A 84 1.05 -1.64 13.09
C GLY A 84 2.28 -2.21 13.78
N GLU A 85 2.07 -3.26 14.56
CA GLU A 85 3.16 -3.89 15.31
C GLU A 85 4.05 -4.72 14.39
N SER A 86 5.28 -4.96 14.80
CA SER A 86 6.29 -5.63 13.96
C SER A 86 5.81 -6.95 13.36
N GLU A 87 5.16 -7.82 14.13
CA GLU A 87 4.70 -9.13 13.62
C GLU A 87 3.55 -8.99 12.62
N LYS A 88 2.59 -8.08 12.86
CA LYS A 88 1.50 -7.83 11.92
C LYS A 88 1.98 -7.09 10.67
N LEU A 89 2.99 -6.23 10.78
CA LEU A 89 3.63 -5.60 9.63
C LEU A 89 4.39 -6.62 8.76
N LYS A 90 4.97 -7.67 9.35
CA LYS A 90 5.53 -8.78 8.56
C LYS A 90 4.44 -9.52 7.78
N ILE A 91 3.29 -9.77 8.40
CA ILE A 91 2.13 -10.36 7.70
C ILE A 91 1.67 -9.41 6.60
N PHE A 92 1.54 -8.11 6.89
CA PHE A 92 1.17 -7.11 5.88
C PHE A 92 2.16 -7.06 4.70
N ALA A 93 3.45 -7.24 4.95
CA ALA A 93 4.46 -7.25 3.89
C ALA A 93 4.22 -8.35 2.84
N THR A 94 3.61 -9.50 3.20
CA THR A 94 3.34 -10.58 2.24
C THR A 94 2.30 -10.19 1.19
N TRP A 95 1.50 -9.14 1.44
CA TRP A 95 0.53 -8.62 0.48
C TRP A 95 1.19 -7.94 -0.73
N PHE A 96 2.48 -7.67 -0.66
CA PHE A 96 3.29 -7.12 -1.75
C PHE A 96 4.07 -8.21 -2.52
N GLU A 97 3.84 -9.49 -2.20
CA GLU A 97 4.42 -10.60 -2.95
C GLU A 97 3.63 -10.81 -4.25
N PHE A 98 4.17 -10.27 -5.34
CA PHE A 98 3.66 -10.48 -6.69
C PHE A 98 4.64 -11.33 -7.48
N ASP A 99 4.11 -12.35 -8.14
CA ASP A 99 4.85 -13.10 -9.16
C ASP A 99 4.95 -12.27 -10.45
N ASP A 100 6.04 -12.42 -11.18
CA ASP A 100 6.32 -11.68 -12.42
C ASP A 100 5.48 -12.21 -13.60
N THR A 101 4.62 -13.21 -13.39
CA THR A 101 4.00 -14.01 -14.45
C THR A 101 2.50 -13.74 -14.70
N VAL A 102 1.81 -12.98 -13.85
CA VAL A 102 0.34 -12.83 -13.94
C VAL A 102 -0.12 -11.37 -13.99
N SER A 103 -0.50 -10.92 -15.19
CA SER A 103 -1.14 -9.63 -15.42
C SER A 103 -2.54 -9.59 -14.77
N GLY A 104 -2.89 -8.48 -14.11
CA GLY A 104 -4.21 -8.27 -13.49
C GLY A 104 -4.37 -8.80 -12.05
N HIS A 105 -3.31 -9.33 -11.44
CA HIS A 105 -3.33 -9.73 -10.03
C HIS A 105 -3.38 -8.50 -9.12
N HIS A 106 -4.28 -8.56 -8.14
CA HIS A 106 -4.41 -7.57 -7.09
C HIS A 106 -4.89 -8.25 -5.80
N HIS A 107 -4.54 -7.64 -4.68
CA HIS A 107 -4.98 -8.07 -3.36
C HIS A 107 -5.88 -7.00 -2.75
N HIS A 108 -6.97 -7.43 -2.11
CA HIS A 108 -7.88 -6.57 -1.38
C HIS A 108 -7.59 -6.66 0.11
N PHE A 109 -7.00 -5.60 0.65
CA PHE A 109 -6.70 -5.46 2.06
C PHE A 109 -7.84 -4.70 2.76
N ASP A 110 -8.79 -5.46 3.30
CA ASP A 110 -9.93 -4.91 4.02
C ASP A 110 -10.07 -5.54 5.41
N TYR A 111 -10.82 -4.87 6.26
CA TYR A 111 -11.29 -5.44 7.51
C TYR A 111 -12.59 -6.22 7.27
N TYR A 112 -12.60 -7.53 7.49
CA TYR A 112 -13.79 -8.38 7.37
C TYR A 112 -14.37 -8.82 8.73
N GLY A 113 -13.79 -8.35 9.84
CA GLY A 113 -14.34 -8.57 11.18
C GLY A 113 -13.84 -9.82 11.90
N ASN A 114 -13.08 -10.67 11.23
CA ASN A 114 -12.54 -11.91 11.80
C ASN A 114 -11.00 -11.88 11.97
N GLU A 115 -10.34 -10.86 11.43
CA GLU A 115 -8.89 -10.71 11.51
C GLU A 115 -8.49 -10.07 12.85
N TRP A 116 -7.78 -10.83 13.68
CA TRP A 116 -7.19 -10.33 14.92
C TRP A 116 -6.04 -9.33 14.70
N TRP A 117 -5.72 -8.99 13.46
CA TRP A 117 -4.52 -8.23 13.11
C TRP A 117 -4.80 -6.97 12.28
N VAL A 118 -6.05 -6.70 11.88
CA VAL A 118 -6.47 -5.49 11.16
C VAL A 118 -7.44 -4.67 12.02
N SER A 119 -7.29 -3.35 12.00
CA SER A 119 -8.19 -2.43 12.71
C SER A 119 -9.51 -2.26 11.95
N ALA A 120 -10.63 -2.24 12.68
CA ALA A 120 -11.95 -1.91 12.12
C ALA A 120 -12.04 -0.50 11.52
N ASN A 121 -11.12 0.39 11.87
CA ASN A 121 -11.03 1.75 11.33
C ASN A 121 -10.08 1.86 10.12
N SER A 122 -9.63 0.72 9.57
CA SER A 122 -8.79 0.72 8.37
C SER A 122 -9.61 1.09 7.14
N SER A 123 -9.05 1.92 6.27
CA SER A 123 -9.58 2.14 4.94
C SER A 123 -9.30 0.92 4.05
N PRO A 124 -10.22 0.54 3.15
CA PRO A 124 -9.98 -0.43 2.09
C PRO A 124 -8.75 -0.07 1.26
N LEU A 125 -7.87 -1.05 1.01
CA LEU A 125 -6.67 -0.88 0.20
C LEU A 125 -6.55 -2.00 -0.83
N VAL A 126 -6.56 -1.62 -2.10
CA VAL A 126 -6.23 -2.49 -3.22
C VAL A 126 -4.74 -2.36 -3.51
N ILE A 127 -4.02 -3.48 -3.54
CA ILE A 127 -2.62 -3.54 -3.98
C ILE A 127 -2.58 -4.25 -5.32
N SER A 128 -2.15 -3.59 -6.39
CA SER A 128 -2.23 -4.12 -7.75
C SER A 128 -0.88 -4.15 -8.46
N ALA A 129 -0.56 -5.29 -9.10
CA ALA A 129 0.58 -5.38 -10.01
C ALA A 129 0.19 -4.90 -11.41
N ARG A 130 0.99 -3.98 -11.94
CA ARG A 130 0.84 -3.48 -13.31
C ARG A 130 1.68 -4.29 -14.27
N ASP A 131 1.13 -4.47 -15.46
CA ASP A 131 1.81 -5.10 -16.58
C ASP A 131 2.92 -4.18 -17.11
N PRO A 132 4.19 -4.61 -17.15
CA PRO A 132 5.27 -3.84 -17.76
C PRO A 132 4.98 -3.46 -19.22
N ALA A 133 4.23 -4.29 -19.96
CA ALA A 133 3.87 -4.05 -21.35
C ALA A 133 2.80 -2.97 -21.53
N GLN A 134 2.03 -2.64 -20.49
CA GLN A 134 1.04 -1.56 -20.52
C GLN A 134 1.65 -0.19 -20.16
N CYS A 135 2.92 -0.14 -19.74
CA CYS A 135 3.64 1.10 -19.45
C CYS A 135 4.31 1.74 -20.69
N SER A 136 4.09 1.24 -21.91
CA SER A 136 4.75 1.75 -23.13
C SER A 136 4.10 2.97 -23.77
N ASP A 137 2.93 3.41 -23.33
CA ASP A 137 2.21 4.52 -23.97
C ASP A 137 2.02 5.71 -23.02
N THR A 138 3.07 6.51 -22.88
CA THR A 138 2.95 7.96 -22.63
C THR A 138 4.30 8.62 -22.92
N LYS A 139 4.46 9.04 -24.18
CA LYS A 139 5.45 10.04 -24.60
C LYS A 139 4.75 11.37 -24.81
#